data_AF-X7SEC7-F1
#
_entry.id   AF-X7SEC7-F1
#
_cell.length_a   1.000
_cell.length_b   1.000
_cell.length_c   1.000
_cell.angle_alpha   90.00
_cell.angle_beta   90.00
_cell.angle_gamma   90.00
#
_symmetry.space_group_name_H-M   'P 1'
#
loop_
_entity.id
_entity.type
_entity.pdbx_description
1 polymer ?
#
loop_
_entity_poly.entity_id
_entity_poly.type
_entity_poly.pdbx_seq_one_letter_code
_entity_poly.pdbx_strand_id
1 'polypeptide(L)'
;MNNINIGLIIDRSGSVENEKLTLENSIKLLIESFKRKYKESTDLKLLLITWGNEDLSIQENDFKKINLEKIKAKNRSIKEILEIIEGKFKKLEGDKKIILFSDGYFEDEDDRFLNERKESKESEIEQISVGIGEGYRKINLEKFSTNKVVFEYQDVYDFI
;
A
#
# COMPACT_ATOMS: atom_id res chain seq x y z
N MET A 1 11.86 -19.19 -8.41
CA MET A 1 11.40 -18.71 -7.08
C MET A 1 10.29 -17.73 -7.36
N ASN A 2 9.13 -17.90 -6.71
CA ASN A 2 8.05 -16.93 -6.92
C ASN A 2 8.37 -15.70 -6.08
N ASN A 3 8.15 -14.52 -6.64
CA ASN A 3 8.36 -13.27 -5.92
C ASN A 3 7.04 -12.52 -5.87
N ILE A 4 6.73 -11.97 -4.70
CA ILE A 4 5.63 -11.04 -4.52
C ILE A 4 6.24 -9.71 -4.11
N ASN A 5 5.86 -8.65 -4.81
CA ASN A 5 6.37 -7.30 -4.60
C ASN A 5 5.19 -6.41 -4.20
N ILE A 6 5.19 -5.93 -2.96
CA ILE A 6 4.09 -5.12 -2.42
C ILE A 6 4.62 -3.75 -2.02
N GLY A 7 4.08 -2.71 -2.64
CA GLY A 7 4.25 -1.32 -2.21
C GLY A 7 3.12 -0.96 -1.27
N LEU A 8 3.43 -0.58 -0.03
CA LEU A 8 2.47 -0.06 0.93
C LEU A 8 2.60 1.46 0.98
N ILE A 9 1.54 2.16 0.64
CA ILE A 9 1.43 3.60 0.84
C ILE A 9 0.57 3.81 2.08
N ILE A 10 1.17 4.36 3.14
CA ILE A 10 0.47 4.59 4.40
C ILE A 10 0.30 6.08 4.64
N ASP A 11 -0.96 6.50 4.63
CA ASP A 11 -1.36 7.82 5.10
C ASP A 11 -1.23 7.87 6.63
N ARG A 12 -0.34 8.73 7.09
CA ARG A 12 -0.13 9.15 8.49
C ARG A 12 -0.26 10.65 8.61
N SER A 13 -1.13 11.25 7.81
CA SER A 13 -1.52 12.65 7.96
C SER A 13 -2.32 12.86 9.25
N GLY A 14 -2.58 14.12 9.61
CA GLY A 14 -3.25 14.46 10.86
C GLY A 14 -4.70 13.96 10.96
N SER A 15 -5.38 13.73 9.83
CA SER A 15 -6.76 13.22 9.82
C SER A 15 -6.86 11.75 10.25
N VAL A 16 -5.78 10.99 10.06
CA VAL A 16 -5.68 9.57 10.41
C VAL A 16 -4.71 9.32 11.57
N GLU A 17 -4.38 10.36 12.35
CA GLU A 17 -3.41 10.27 13.45
C GLU A 17 -3.76 9.14 14.44
N ASN A 18 -5.05 9.05 14.80
CA ASN A 18 -5.60 8.07 15.75
C ASN A 18 -5.64 6.63 15.22
N GLU A 19 -5.43 6.43 13.91
CA GLU A 19 -5.54 5.12 13.25
C GLU A 19 -4.23 4.33 13.26
N LYS A 20 -3.22 4.80 14.00
CA LYS A 20 -1.90 4.16 14.10
C LYS A 20 -2.01 2.66 14.38
N LEU A 21 -2.75 2.27 15.42
CA LEU A 21 -2.84 0.88 15.84
C LEU A 21 -3.56 0.02 14.79
N THR A 22 -4.59 0.57 14.15
CA THR A 22 -5.32 -0.05 13.03
C THR A 22 -4.37 -0.36 11.88
N LEU A 23 -3.54 0.62 11.49
CA LEU A 23 -2.56 0.49 10.41
C LEU A 23 -1.48 -0.55 10.74
N GLU A 24 -0.88 -0.48 11.94
CA GLU A 24 0.13 -1.45 12.39
C GLU A 24 -0.42 -2.88 12.41
N ASN A 25 -1.64 -3.08 12.92
CA ASN A 25 -2.29 -4.39 12.93
C ASN A 25 -2.56 -4.90 11.51
N SER A 26 -2.98 -4.03 10.60
CA SER A 26 -3.26 -4.40 9.20
C SER A 26 -2.00 -4.84 8.47
N ILE A 27 -0.88 -4.13 8.67
CA ILE A 27 0.42 -4.51 8.10
C ILE A 27 0.90 -5.84 8.69
N LYS A 28 0.71 -6.04 10.01
CA LYS A 28 1.04 -7.30 10.67
C LYS A 28 0.21 -8.46 10.10
N LEU A 29 -1.10 -8.26 9.91
CA LEU A 29 -2.00 -9.24 9.30
C LEU A 29 -1.58 -9.59 7.88
N LEU A 30 -1.22 -8.60 7.04
CA LEU A 30 -0.69 -8.84 5.69
C LEU A 30 0.52 -9.78 5.72
N ILE A 31 1.47 -9.45 6.59
CA ILE A 31 2.73 -10.19 6.77
C ILE A 31 2.45 -11.62 7.27
N GLU A 32 1.54 -11.80 8.23
CA GLU A 32 1.14 -13.12 8.74
C GLU A 32 0.41 -13.96 7.69
N SER A 33 -0.46 -13.33 6.89
CA SER A 33 -1.17 -13.96 5.77
C SER A 33 -0.19 -14.50 4.74
N PHE A 34 0.83 -13.71 4.39
CA PHE A 34 1.91 -14.14 3.49
C PHE A 34 2.59 -15.40 4.01
N LYS A 35 3.01 -15.43 5.27
CA LYS A 35 3.67 -16.61 5.86
C LYS A 35 2.77 -17.85 5.86
N ARG A 36 1.47 -17.66 6.11
CA ARG A 36 0.51 -18.76 6.17
C ARG A 36 0.29 -19.36 4.79
N LYS A 37 0.12 -18.52 3.77
CA LYS A 37 -0.14 -18.95 2.39
C LYS A 37 1.12 -19.45 1.70
N TYR A 38 2.23 -18.75 1.87
CA TYR A 38 3.49 -19.01 1.22
C TYR A 38 4.54 -19.44 2.24
N LYS A 39 4.72 -20.77 2.36
CA LYS A 39 5.67 -21.36 3.32
C LYS A 39 7.12 -21.00 2.99
N GLU A 40 7.67 -21.62 1.93
CA GLU A 40 9.11 -21.58 1.65
C GLU A 40 9.50 -21.36 0.17
N SER A 41 8.56 -21.30 -0.77
CA SER A 41 8.89 -21.18 -2.20
C SER A 41 8.87 -19.75 -2.74
N THR A 42 8.45 -18.80 -1.90
CA THR A 42 8.12 -17.44 -2.31
C THR A 42 8.82 -16.42 -1.42
N ASP A 43 9.44 -15.41 -2.03
CA ASP A 43 9.98 -14.26 -1.31
C ASP A 43 9.00 -13.09 -1.40
N LEU A 44 8.88 -12.32 -0.31
CA LEU A 44 8.12 -11.08 -0.26
C LEU A 44 9.08 -9.90 -0.19
N LYS A 45 9.00 -9.02 -1.19
CA LYS A 45 9.57 -7.68 -1.09
C LYS A 45 8.47 -6.72 -0.68
N LEU A 46 8.62 -6.10 0.48
CA LEU A 46 7.69 -5.13 1.02
C LEU A 46 8.36 -3.75 1.03
N LEU A 47 7.79 -2.81 0.29
CA LEU A 47 8.23 -1.43 0.26
C LEU A 47 7.21 -0.58 1.02
N LEU A 48 7.54 -0.13 2.21
CA LEU A 48 6.69 0.72 3.04
C LEU A 48 7.04 2.19 2.80
N ILE A 49 6.09 2.95 2.26
CA ILE A 49 6.19 4.39 2.11
C ILE A 49 5.18 5.05 3.03
N THR A 50 5.68 5.78 4.02
CA THR A 50 4.84 6.53 4.96
C THR A 50 4.76 7.98 4.52
N TRP A 51 3.54 8.49 4.44
CA TRP A 51 3.23 9.89 4.18
C TRP A 51 2.70 10.53 5.47
N GLY A 52 3.48 11.42 6.10
CA GLY A 52 3.10 12.08 7.35
C GLY A 52 3.95 11.64 8.55
N ASN A 53 3.31 11.30 9.67
CA ASN A 53 4.01 10.90 10.90
C ASN A 53 4.72 9.55 10.73
N GLU A 54 5.97 9.44 11.22
CA GLU A 54 6.83 8.26 11.07
C GLU A 54 6.86 7.40 12.33
N ASP A 55 5.71 7.24 12.97
CA ASP A 55 5.61 6.64 14.30
C ASP A 55 5.21 5.16 14.28
N LEU A 56 5.06 4.56 13.09
CA LEU A 56 4.69 3.16 12.91
C LEU A 56 5.79 2.20 13.43
N SER A 57 5.42 1.37 14.39
CA SER A 57 6.29 0.43 15.09
C SER A 57 6.21 -0.98 14.50
N ILE A 58 6.58 -1.11 13.22
CA ILE A 58 6.57 -2.39 12.51
C ILE A 58 7.88 -3.13 12.80
N GLN A 59 7.78 -4.23 13.58
CA GLN A 59 8.91 -5.10 13.92
C GLN A 59 9.21 -6.10 12.80
N GLU A 60 10.48 -6.16 12.39
CA GLU A 60 10.98 -7.01 11.29
C GLU A 60 11.39 -8.42 11.73
N ASN A 61 11.42 -8.64 13.05
CA ASN A 61 12.03 -9.83 13.64
C ASN A 61 11.07 -11.02 13.58
N ASP A 62 11.12 -11.74 12.45
CA ASP A 62 11.27 -13.21 12.41
C ASP A 62 11.29 -13.81 10.98
N PHE A 63 11.76 -13.09 9.92
CA PHE A 63 11.46 -13.53 8.54
C PHE A 63 12.66 -13.56 7.59
N LYS A 64 13.21 -14.77 7.36
CA LYS A 64 14.26 -15.01 6.35
C LYS A 64 13.87 -14.63 4.91
N LYS A 65 12.57 -14.43 4.61
CA LYS A 65 12.02 -14.25 3.25
C LYS A 65 11.20 -12.99 3.04
N ILE A 66 11.22 -12.08 4.02
CA ILE A 66 10.57 -10.77 3.90
C ILE A 66 11.67 -9.72 3.89
N ASN A 67 11.78 -9.00 2.78
CA ASN A 67 12.66 -7.85 2.68
C ASN A 67 11.82 -6.58 2.82
N LEU A 68 11.90 -5.92 3.98
CA LEU A 68 11.21 -4.66 4.25
C LEU A 68 12.15 -3.48 3.97
N GLU A 69 11.76 -2.63 3.01
CA GLU A 69 12.37 -1.33 2.78
C GLU A 69 11.41 -0.24 3.25
N LYS A 70 11.84 0.66 4.13
CA LYS A 70 11.05 1.81 4.61
C LYS A 70 11.54 3.09 3.95
N ILE A 71 10.62 3.87 3.37
CA ILE A 71 10.91 5.16 2.73
C ILE A 71 9.98 6.22 3.30
N LYS A 72 10.55 7.37 3.64
CA LYS A 72 9.78 8.57 3.96
C LYS A 72 9.37 9.29 2.68
N ALA A 73 8.08 9.53 2.49
CA ALA A 73 7.63 10.46 1.47
C ALA A 73 8.02 11.89 1.87
N LYS A 74 8.74 12.60 0.99
CA LYS A 74 9.14 14.00 1.24
C LYS A 74 7.96 14.97 1.08
N ASN A 75 7.09 14.68 0.11
CA ASN A 75 5.92 15.47 -0.22
C ASN A 75 4.65 14.64 -0.01
N ARG A 76 3.52 15.34 0.06
CA ARG A 76 2.19 14.77 0.20
C ARG A 76 1.58 14.33 -1.13
N SER A 77 2.40 13.95 -2.12
CA SER A 77 1.92 13.62 -3.46
C SER A 77 1.89 12.12 -3.72
N ILE A 78 0.70 11.59 -3.97
CA ILE A 78 0.48 10.22 -4.43
C ILE A 78 1.21 9.96 -5.75
N LYS A 79 1.24 10.93 -6.65
CA LYS A 79 1.95 10.82 -7.92
C LYS A 79 3.44 10.51 -7.70
N GLU A 80 4.13 11.30 -6.89
CA GLU A 80 5.56 11.09 -6.62
C GLU A 80 5.82 9.74 -5.93
N ILE A 81 4.95 9.35 -4.99
CA ILE A 81 5.04 8.06 -4.30
C ILE A 81 4.89 6.91 -5.29
N LEU A 82 3.92 6.98 -6.20
CA LEU A 82 3.73 5.97 -7.24
C LEU A 82 4.93 5.88 -8.17
N GLU A 83 5.50 7.00 -8.61
CA GLU A 83 6.70 7.01 -9.46
C GLU A 83 7.90 6.31 -8.77
N ILE A 84 8.06 6.47 -7.46
CA ILE A 84 9.08 5.77 -6.66
C ILE A 84 8.85 4.26 -6.65
N ILE A 85 7.62 3.82 -6.36
CA ILE A 85 7.28 2.40 -6.27
C ILE A 85 7.39 1.74 -7.65
N GLU A 86 6.76 2.32 -8.67
CA GLU A 86 6.78 1.82 -10.04
C GLU A 86 8.21 1.75 -10.58
N GLY A 87 9.04 2.77 -10.31
CA GLY A 87 10.46 2.77 -10.67
C GLY A 87 11.23 1.60 -10.04
N LYS A 88 10.96 1.30 -8.77
CA LYS A 88 11.55 0.14 -8.08
C LYS A 88 11.01 -1.20 -8.57
N PHE A 89 9.75 -1.25 -9.01
CA PHE A 89 9.07 -2.48 -9.43
C PHE A 89 9.31 -2.80 -10.91
N LYS A 90 9.71 -1.82 -11.72
CA LYS A 90 9.93 -1.95 -13.17
C LYS A 90 10.79 -3.14 -13.59
N LYS A 91 11.80 -3.50 -12.80
CA LYS A 91 12.74 -4.59 -13.09
C LYS A 91 12.52 -5.85 -12.26
N LEU A 92 11.48 -5.86 -11.42
CA LEU A 92 11.17 -7.01 -10.58
C LEU A 92 10.29 -7.99 -11.36
N GLU A 93 10.56 -9.27 -11.18
CA GLU A 93 9.70 -10.35 -11.66
C GLU A 93 8.70 -10.76 -10.58
N GLY A 94 7.64 -11.45 -11.00
CA GLY A 94 6.57 -11.94 -10.13
C GLY A 94 5.43 -10.94 -9.93
N ASP A 95 4.55 -11.27 -8.99
CA ASP A 95 3.33 -10.50 -8.73
C ASP A 95 3.70 -9.13 -8.15
N LYS A 96 3.02 -8.07 -8.61
CA LYS A 96 3.25 -6.69 -8.16
C LYS A 96 1.93 -6.08 -7.71
N LYS A 97 1.92 -5.56 -6.48
CA LYS A 97 0.75 -4.90 -5.89
C LYS A 97 1.16 -3.59 -5.24
N ILE A 98 0.29 -2.59 -5.30
CA ILE A 98 0.40 -1.37 -4.49
C ILE A 98 -0.88 -1.22 -3.68
N ILE A 99 -0.73 -1.12 -2.37
CA ILE A 99 -1.85 -1.02 -1.44
C ILE A 99 -1.79 0.35 -0.78
N LEU A 100 -2.83 1.15 -0.96
CA LEU A 100 -2.99 2.46 -0.35
C LEU A 100 -3.89 2.36 0.88
N PHE A 101 -3.37 2.73 2.05
CA PHE A 101 -4.13 2.89 3.28
C PHE A 101 -4.33 4.38 3.52
N SER A 102 -5.56 4.89 3.35
CA SER A 102 -5.85 6.32 3.50
C SER A 102 -7.34 6.57 3.78
N ASP A 103 -7.62 7.75 4.32
CA ASP A 103 -8.99 8.28 4.42
C ASP A 103 -9.48 8.91 3.09
N GLY A 104 -8.64 9.01 2.05
CA GLY A 104 -9.03 9.50 0.72
C GLY A 104 -9.16 11.02 0.59
N TYR A 105 -8.73 11.81 1.59
CA TYR A 105 -8.70 13.27 1.52
C TYR A 105 -7.38 13.76 0.91
N PHE A 106 -7.29 13.67 -0.41
CA PHE A 106 -6.10 14.07 -1.18
C PHE A 106 -6.08 15.57 -1.51
N GLU A 107 -4.90 16.08 -1.82
CA GLU A 107 -4.74 17.43 -2.37
C GLU A 107 -5.29 17.51 -3.80
N ASP A 108 -5.73 18.69 -4.23
CA ASP A 108 -6.36 18.90 -5.55
C ASP A 108 -5.51 18.40 -6.73
N GLU A 109 -4.19 18.48 -6.61
CA GLU A 109 -3.26 18.01 -7.65
C GLU A 109 -3.28 16.47 -7.77
N ASP A 110 -3.30 15.77 -6.65
CA ASP A 110 -3.40 14.30 -6.64
C ASP A 110 -4.79 13.84 -7.08
N ASP A 111 -5.85 14.55 -6.70
CA ASP A 111 -7.21 14.25 -7.17
C ASP A 111 -7.30 14.42 -8.70
N ARG A 112 -6.71 15.48 -9.27
CA ARG A 112 -6.60 15.64 -10.73
C ARG A 112 -5.78 14.53 -11.37
N PHE A 113 -4.62 14.21 -10.80
CA PHE A 113 -3.76 13.14 -11.29
C PHE A 113 -4.50 11.80 -11.33
N LEU A 114 -5.20 11.42 -10.25
CA LEU A 114 -5.97 10.17 -10.17
C LEU A 114 -7.16 10.15 -11.14
N ASN A 115 -7.80 11.30 -11.41
CA ASN A 115 -8.87 11.40 -12.40
C ASN A 115 -8.35 11.27 -13.86
N GLU A 116 -7.18 11.84 -14.14
CA GLU A 116 -6.59 11.86 -15.49
C GLU A 116 -5.83 10.57 -15.82
N ARG A 117 -5.38 9.85 -14.79
CA ARG A 117 -4.69 8.58 -14.93
C ARG A 117 -5.67 7.58 -15.54
N LYS A 118 -5.51 7.35 -16.84
CA LYS A 118 -6.24 6.30 -17.55
C LYS A 118 -6.00 4.98 -16.83
N GLU A 119 -7.06 4.18 -16.66
CA GLU A 119 -6.97 2.77 -16.30
C GLU A 119 -5.99 2.10 -17.26
N SER A 120 -4.73 2.02 -16.85
CA SER A 120 -3.73 1.29 -17.60
C SER A 120 -4.06 -0.18 -17.39
N LYS A 121 -4.88 -0.74 -18.29
CA LYS A 121 -5.02 -2.19 -18.45
C LYS A 121 -3.66 -2.87 -18.73
N GLU A 122 -2.61 -2.08 -18.99
CA GLU A 122 -1.24 -2.50 -19.25
C GLU A 122 -0.34 -2.47 -17.99
N SER A 123 -0.83 -1.92 -16.87
CA SER A 123 -0.10 -1.99 -15.60
C SER A 123 -0.12 -3.43 -15.09
N GLU A 124 1.02 -4.12 -15.16
CA GLU A 124 1.24 -5.40 -14.46
C GLU A 124 1.12 -5.28 -12.93
N ILE A 125 0.93 -4.07 -12.42
CA ILE A 125 0.84 -3.76 -11.00
C ILE A 125 -0.63 -3.55 -10.63
N GLU A 126 -1.15 -4.44 -9.79
CA GLU A 126 -2.48 -4.31 -9.19
C GLU A 126 -2.47 -3.21 -8.12
N GLN A 127 -3.48 -2.35 -8.11
CA GLN A 127 -3.63 -1.27 -7.15
C GLN A 127 -4.87 -1.50 -6.30
N ILE A 128 -4.69 -1.48 -4.99
CA ILE A 128 -5.70 -1.82 -3.99
C ILE A 128 -5.85 -0.62 -3.06
N SER A 129 -7.09 -0.23 -2.79
CA SER A 129 -7.41 0.84 -1.85
C SER A 129 -8.01 0.27 -0.58
N VAL A 130 -7.50 0.71 0.56
CA VAL A 130 -7.98 0.37 1.89
C VAL A 130 -8.43 1.65 2.58
N GLY A 131 -9.71 1.71 2.94
CA GLY A 131 -10.31 2.83 3.66
C GLY A 131 -9.87 2.84 5.13
N ILE A 132 -9.52 4.02 5.63
CA ILE A 132 -9.07 4.22 7.02
C ILE A 132 -9.93 5.29 7.69
N GLY A 133 -10.43 4.98 8.89
CA GLY A 133 -11.36 5.80 9.66
C GLY A 133 -12.81 5.72 9.15
N GLU A 134 -13.78 6.03 10.01
CA GLU A 134 -15.23 5.87 9.71
C GLU A 134 -15.77 6.81 8.60
N GLY A 135 -14.98 7.79 8.15
CA GLY A 135 -15.40 8.85 7.23
C GLY A 135 -14.59 8.94 5.93
N TYR A 136 -13.93 7.86 5.53
CA TYR A 136 -13.07 7.88 4.35
C TYR A 136 -13.85 8.23 3.06
N ARG A 137 -13.21 8.97 2.15
CA ARG A 137 -13.75 9.33 0.84
C ARG A 137 -13.62 8.18 -0.14
N LYS A 138 -14.60 7.28 -0.10
CA LYS A 138 -14.68 6.12 -0.99
C LYS A 138 -14.44 6.48 -2.46
N ILE A 139 -15.13 7.52 -2.98
CA ILE A 139 -15.02 7.94 -4.39
C ILE A 139 -13.57 8.29 -4.78
N ASN A 140 -12.79 8.88 -3.86
CA ASN A 140 -11.40 9.23 -4.15
C ASN A 140 -10.50 7.98 -4.11
N LEU A 141 -10.72 7.10 -3.14
CA LEU A 141 -10.00 5.83 -3.04
C LEU A 141 -10.30 4.89 -4.22
N GLU A 142 -11.53 4.88 -4.75
CA GLU A 142 -11.90 4.08 -5.93
C GLU A 142 -11.10 4.48 -7.18
N LYS A 143 -10.69 5.74 -7.31
CA LYS A 143 -9.87 6.22 -8.44
C LYS A 143 -8.46 5.64 -8.42
N PHE A 144 -7.95 5.28 -7.24
CA PHE A 144 -6.64 4.62 -7.10
C PHE A 144 -6.74 3.12 -7.41
N SER A 145 -7.84 2.48 -7.04
CA SER A 145 -8.00 1.02 -7.13
C SER A 145 -8.19 0.54 -8.58
N THR A 146 -7.44 -0.48 -8.98
CA THR A 146 -7.57 -1.10 -10.32
C THR A 146 -9.00 -1.60 -10.57
N ASN A 147 -9.65 -2.14 -9.53
CA ASN A 147 -10.99 -2.72 -9.63
C ASN A 147 -12.09 -1.77 -9.16
N LYS A 148 -11.77 -0.52 -8.82
CA LYS A 148 -12.70 0.45 -8.19
C LYS A 148 -13.37 -0.11 -6.92
N VAL A 149 -12.65 -0.98 -6.21
CA VAL A 149 -13.07 -1.52 -4.92
C VAL A 149 -12.21 -0.87 -3.83
N VAL A 150 -12.88 -0.44 -2.77
CA VAL A 150 -12.27 -0.02 -1.52
C VAL A 150 -12.57 -1.09 -0.49
N PHE A 151 -11.51 -1.59 0.12
CA PHE A 151 -11.57 -2.62 1.15
C PHE A 151 -11.49 -2.00 2.53
N GLU A 152 -11.97 -2.73 3.52
CA GLU A 152 -11.75 -2.39 4.91
C GLU A 152 -10.38 -2.92 5.37
N TYR A 153 -9.82 -2.31 6.40
CA TYR A 153 -8.49 -2.67 6.90
C TYR A 153 -8.37 -4.13 7.40
N GLN A 154 -9.51 -4.79 7.67
CA GLN A 154 -9.57 -6.20 8.08
C GLN A 154 -9.47 -7.16 6.88
N ASP A 155 -9.83 -6.71 5.67
CA ASP A 155 -9.86 -7.53 4.46
C ASP A 155 -8.46 -7.77 3.88
N VAL A 156 -7.43 -7.18 4.49
CA VAL A 156 -6.03 -7.26 4.04
C VAL A 156 -5.50 -8.69 3.94
N TYR A 157 -6.12 -9.64 4.66
CA TYR A 157 -5.84 -11.07 4.55
C TYR A 157 -6.06 -11.61 3.13
N ASP A 158 -7.06 -11.08 2.40
CA ASP A 158 -7.47 -11.57 1.09
C ASP A 158 -6.58 -11.06 -0.05
N PHE A 159 -5.67 -10.12 0.23
CA PHE A 159 -4.78 -9.53 -0.79
C PHE A 159 -3.58 -10.42 -1.11
N ILE A 160 -3.31 -11.41 -0.27
CA ILE A 160 -2.17 -12.32 -0.36
C ILE A 160 -2.57 -13.60 -1.04
#